data_AF-A0A7J3F1J9-F1
#
_entry.id   AF-A0A7J3F1J9-F1
#
_cell.length_a   1.000
_cell.length_b   1.000
_cell.length_c   1.000
_cell.angle_alpha   90.00
_cell.angle_beta   90.00
_cell.angle_gamma   90.00
#
_symmetry.space_group_name_H-M   'P 1'
#
loop_
_entity.id
_entity.type
_entity.pdbx_description
1 polymer ?
#
loop_
_entity_poly.entity_id
_entity_poly.type
_entity_poly.pdbx_seq_one_letter_code
_entity_poly.pdbx_strand_id
1 'polypeptide(L)' 'MRGADAQPISRPRRTSIKKTIIYRLLVDPVALLITYVLTGELSGSIIAVLLIEVFSTAFYYILDRLM' A
#
# COMPACT_ATOMS: atom_id res chain seq x y z
N MET A 1 -25.67 -12.33 -22.48
CA MET A 1 -24.21 -12.25 -22.27
C MET A 1 -23.67 -11.01 -22.97
N ARG A 2 -23.35 -9.94 -22.23
CA ARG A 2 -22.52 -8.84 -22.72
C ARG A 2 -21.58 -8.50 -21.56
N GLY A 3 -20.34 -8.97 -21.67
CA GLY A 3 -19.27 -8.55 -20.78
C GLY A 3 -19.15 -7.04 -20.94
N ALA A 4 -19.40 -6.31 -19.86
CA ALA A 4 -19.05 -4.91 -19.80
C ALA A 4 -17.52 -4.89 -19.81
N ASP A 5 -16.94 -4.65 -20.98
CA ASP A 5 -15.51 -4.39 -21.13
C ASP A 5 -15.15 -3.29 -20.13
N ALA A 6 -14.44 -3.69 -19.07
CA ALA A 6 -13.97 -2.77 -18.05
C ALA A 6 -13.10 -1.75 -18.78
N GLN A 7 -13.57 -0.49 -18.83
CA GLN A 7 -12.80 0.58 -19.47
C GLN A 7 -11.39 0.57 -18.87
N PRO A 8 -10.33 0.62 -19.69
CA PRO A 8 -8.98 0.69 -19.16
C PRO A 8 -8.92 1.90 -18.24
N ILE A 9 -8.47 1.70 -16.99
CA ILE A 9 -8.35 2.75 -15.99
C ILE A 9 -7.21 3.68 -16.44
N SER A 10 -7.45 4.48 -17.48
CA SER A 10 -6.61 5.55 -17.97
C SER A 10 -6.82 6.79 -17.08
N ARG A 11 -6.74 6.58 -15.76
CA ARG A 11 -6.67 7.70 -14.82
C ARG A 11 -5.29 8.35 -14.98
N PRO A 12 -5.20 9.69 -15.01
CA PRO A 12 -3.92 10.36 -15.09
C PRO A 12 -3.02 9.91 -13.92
N ARG A 13 -1.88 9.27 -14.26
CA ARG A 13 -0.89 8.70 -13.34
C ARG A 13 -0.59 9.61 -12.13
N ARG A 14 -0.55 10.93 -12.36
CA ARG A 14 -0.27 11.95 -11.34
C ARG A 14 -1.35 12.07 -10.26
N THR A 15 -2.63 11.95 -10.61
CA THR A 15 -3.74 12.00 -9.64
C THR A 15 -3.77 10.73 -8.78
N SER A 16 -3.31 9.61 -9.33
CA SER A 16 -3.16 8.35 -8.59
C SER A 16 -2.06 8.46 -7.52
N ILE A 17 -0.88 8.97 -7.89
CA ILE A 17 0.26 9.11 -6.96
C ILE A 17 -0.08 10.01 -5.76
N LYS A 18 -0.75 11.14 -5.99
CA LYS A 18 -1.16 12.04 -4.89
C LYS A 18 -2.08 11.36 -3.89
N LYS A 19 -3.06 10.57 -4.36
CA LYS A 19 -3.96 9.80 -3.48
C LYS A 19 -3.19 8.76 -2.68
N THR A 20 -2.24 8.07 -3.32
CA THR A 20 -1.38 7.08 -2.65
C THR A 20 -0.53 7.73 -1.55
N ILE A 21 0.09 8.87 -1.82
CA ILE A 21 0.90 9.59 -0.83
C ILE A 21 0.04 10.05 0.35
N ILE A 22 -1.13 10.63 0.10
CA ILE A 22 -2.04 11.09 1.16
C ILE A 22 -2.51 9.91 2.03
N TYR A 23 -2.87 8.80 1.40
CA TYR A 23 -3.27 7.59 2.11
C TYR A 23 -2.13 7.07 3.00
N ARG A 24 -0.92 6.98 2.47
CA ARG A 24 0.27 6.57 3.22
C ARG A 24 0.57 7.48 4.40
N LEU A 25 0.50 8.79 4.19
CA LEU A 25 0.77 9.77 5.24
C LEU A 25 -0.22 9.67 6.42
N LEU A 26 -1.42 9.10 6.21
CA LEU A 26 -2.38 8.83 7.27
C LEU A 26 -2.21 7.44 7.91
N VAL A 27 -1.91 6.42 7.10
CA VAL A 27 -1.85 5.02 7.56
C VAL A 27 -0.52 4.70 8.21
N ASP A 28 0.60 5.15 7.64
CA ASP A 28 1.95 4.81 8.11
C ASP A 28 2.20 5.27 9.55
N PRO A 29 1.79 6.49 9.99
CA PRO A 29 1.95 6.90 11.39
C PRO A 29 1.12 6.06 12.35
N VAL A 30 -0.08 5.63 11.95
CA VAL A 30 -0.95 4.78 12.78
C VAL A 30 -0.35 3.38 12.90
N ALA A 31 0.13 2.81 11.80
CA ALA A 31 0.79 1.52 11.80
C ALA A 31 2.07 1.55 12.64
N LEU A 32 2.88 2.61 12.51
CA LEU A 32 4.10 2.80 13.30
C LEU A 32 3.77 2.96 14.78
N LEU A 33 2.74 3.75 15.13
CA LEU A 33 2.29 3.93 16.51
C LEU A 33 1.85 2.61 17.13
N ILE A 34 1.00 1.85 16.47
CA ILE A 34 0.53 0.55 16.96
C ILE A 34 1.70 -0.40 17.14
N THR A 35 2.59 -0.49 16.14
CA THR A 35 3.75 -1.38 16.21
C THR A 35 4.69 -0.98 17.35
N TYR A 36 4.89 0.32 17.56
CA TYR A 36 5.70 0.84 18.67
C TYR A 36 5.06 0.55 20.02
N VAL A 37 3.74 0.73 20.16
CA VAL A 37 3.00 0.40 21.38
C VAL A 37 3.11 -1.10 21.71
N LEU A 38 3.09 -1.96 20.69
CA LEU A 38 3.18 -3.41 20.88
C LEU A 38 4.60 -3.91 21.15
N THR A 39 5.62 -3.28 20.57
CA THR A 39 7.01 -3.77 20.63
C THR A 39 7.90 -2.99 21.60
N GLY A 40 7.57 -1.73 21.89
CA GLY A 40 8.44 -0.80 22.60
C GLY A 40 9.65 -0.31 21.80
N GLU A 41 9.84 -0.78 20.56
CA GLU A 41 11.04 -0.51 19.75
C GLU A 41 10.72 0.35 18.51
N LEU A 42 11.22 1.59 18.49
CA LEU A 42 10.92 2.53 17.41
C LEU A 42 11.57 2.14 16.08
N SER A 43 12.85 1.77 16.09
CA SER A 43 13.58 1.35 14.90
C SER A 43 13.01 0.05 14.30
N GLY A 44 12.70 -0.93 15.16
CA GLY A 44 12.03 -2.16 14.77
C GLY A 44 10.66 -1.91 14.15
N SER A 45 9.89 -0.98 14.72
CA SER A 45 8.58 -0.58 14.20
C SER A 45 8.65 0.05 12.82
N ILE A 46 9.63 0.93 12.58
CA ILE A 46 9.84 1.56 11.27
C ILE A 46 10.18 0.49 10.22
N ILE A 47 11.10 -0.42 10.54
CA ILE A 47 11.52 -1.50 9.64
C ILE A 47 10.35 -2.45 9.35
N ALA A 48 9.55 -2.79 10.37
CA ALA A 48 8.39 -3.66 10.22
C ALA A 48 7.34 -3.06 9.27
N VAL A 49 7.00 -1.78 9.44
CA VAL A 49 6.06 -1.09 8.56
C VAL A 49 6.56 -1.07 7.12
N LEU A 50 7.85 -0.72 6.91
CA LEU A 50 8.45 -0.73 5.57
C LEU A 50 8.43 -2.13 4.92
N LEU A 51 8.75 -3.17 5.68
CA LEU A 51 8.74 -4.54 5.16
C LEU A 51 7.33 -4.98 4.76
N ILE A 52 6.32 -4.71 5.59
CA ILE A 52 4.92 -5.05 5.29
C ILE A 52 4.46 -4.33 4.03
N GLU A 53 4.81 -3.05 3.86
CA GLU A 53 4.47 -2.29 2.65
C GLU A 53 5.12 -2.87 1.39
N VAL A 54 6.43 -3.16 1.44
CA VAL A 54 7.17 -3.72 0.30
C VAL A 54 6.62 -5.09 -0.06
N PHE A 55 6.36 -5.93 0.94
CA PHE A 55 5.83 -7.28 0.74
C PHE A 55 4.41 -7.23 0.17
N SER A 56 3.54 -6.37 0.70
CA SER A 56 2.17 -6.19 0.20
C SER A 56 2.17 -5.69 -1.24
N THR A 57 3.05 -4.76 -1.58
CA THR A 57 3.19 -4.23 -2.94
C THR A 57 3.69 -5.31 -3.91
N ALA A 58 4.74 -6.03 -3.53
CA ALA A 58 5.30 -7.12 -4.33
C ALA A 58 4.27 -8.24 -4.52
N PHE A 59 3.55 -8.61 -3.46
CA PHE A 59 2.49 -9.61 -3.51
C PHE A 59 1.38 -9.19 -4.47
N TYR A 60 0.92 -7.93 -4.42
CA TYR A 60 -0.10 -7.43 -5.33
C TYR A 60 0.37 -7.48 -6.78
N TYR A 61 1.63 -7.10 -7.07
CA TYR A 61 2.19 -7.21 -8.41
C TYR A 61 2.34 -8.64 -8.92
N ILE A 62 2.70 -9.58 -8.05
CA ILE A 62 2.80 -11.00 -8.40
C ILE A 62 1.41 -11.57 -8.67
N LEU A 63 0.43 -11.25 -7.81
CA LEU A 63 -0.95 -11.71 -7.95
C LEU A 63 -1.60 -11.16 -9.23
N ASP A 64 -1.41 -9.87 -9.52
CA ASP A 64 -1.87 -9.20 -10.74
C ASP A 64 -1.24 -9.79 -12.02
N ARG A 65 -0.03 -10.37 -11.91
CA ARG A 65 0.62 -11.07 -13.03
C ARG A 65 0.15 -12.52 -13.20
N LEU A 66 -0.39 -13.14 -12.15
CA LEU A 66 -0.83 -14.53 -12.16
C LEU A 66 -2.30 -14.69 -12.57
N MET A 67 -3.15 -13.73 -12.20
CA MET A 67 -4.55 -13.63 -12.65
C MET A 67 -4.66 -13.01 -14.04
#